data_AF-A0A9P6ZZA5-F1
#
_entry.id   AF-A0A9P6ZZA5-F1
#
_cell.length_a   1.000
_cell.length_b   1.000
_cell.length_c   1.000
_cell.angle_alpha   90.00
_cell.angle_beta   90.00
_cell.angle_gamma   90.00
#
_symmetry.space_group_name_H-M   'P 1'
#
loop_
_entity.id
_entity.type
_entity.pdbx_description
1 polymer ?
#
loop_
_entity_poly.entity_id
_entity_poly.type
_entity_poly.pdbx_seq_one_letter_code
_entity_poly.pdbx_strand_id
1 'polypeptide(L)'
;MFQGTRTPQEFSKDEVLCAVAEFVVCDDQSLAVVNKASFRNCLVAMRPAATKVDIPSMHNVTNYIHNSFVKFFAKFKLDMQVRIVCICGQCHTTLAEADYHI
;
A
#
# COMPACT_ATOMS: atom_id res chain seq x y z
N MET A 1 -35.43 -16.82 5.17
CA MET A 1 -35.35 -15.57 5.96
C MET A 1 -33.92 -15.07 5.91
N PHE A 2 -33.65 -13.97 5.22
CA PHE A 2 -32.35 -13.29 5.27
C PHE A 2 -32.48 -12.15 6.26
N GLN A 3 -31.96 -12.32 7.48
CA GLN A 3 -31.85 -11.27 8.47
C GLN A 3 -30.40 -10.84 8.59
N GLY A 4 -30.20 -9.52 8.61
CA GLY A 4 -28.89 -8.89 8.77
C GLY A 4 -28.54 -8.01 7.58
N THR A 5 -29.25 -6.89 7.40
CA THR A 5 -28.72 -5.78 6.60
C THR A 5 -27.50 -5.24 7.33
N ARG A 6 -26.34 -5.83 7.05
CA ARG A 6 -25.05 -5.16 7.31
C ARG A 6 -25.17 -3.82 6.60
N THR A 7 -25.01 -2.73 7.33
CA THR A 7 -24.85 -1.41 6.73
C THR A 7 -23.82 -1.53 5.60
N PRO A 8 -24.06 -0.92 4.43
CA PRO A 8 -23.09 -0.94 3.35
C PRO A 8 -21.77 -0.44 3.91
N GLN A 9 -20.77 -1.32 4.04
CA GLN A 9 -19.44 -0.91 4.42
C GLN A 9 -18.95 -0.02 3.28
N GLU A 10 -18.78 1.27 3.56
CA GLU A 10 -18.20 2.21 2.60
C GLU A 10 -16.73 1.86 2.44
N PHE A 11 -16.44 1.02 1.45
CA PHE A 11 -15.06 0.70 1.11
C PHE A 11 -14.41 1.88 0.41
N SER A 12 -13.31 2.36 0.97
CA SER A 12 -12.45 3.34 0.32
C SER A 12 -11.73 2.70 -0.86
N LYS A 13 -11.48 3.50 -1.90
CA LYS A 13 -10.64 3.09 -3.03
C LYS A 13 -9.25 2.62 -2.58
N ASP A 14 -8.71 3.26 -1.54
CA ASP A 14 -7.38 2.91 -1.01
C ASP A 14 -7.39 1.56 -0.29
N GLU A 15 -8.49 1.20 0.37
CA GLU A 15 -8.64 -0.12 1.01
C GLU A 15 -8.71 -1.23 -0.03
N VAL A 16 -9.44 -1.01 -1.13
CA VAL A 16 -9.49 -1.96 -2.25
C VAL A 16 -8.10 -2.11 -2.88
N LEU A 17 -7.39 -1.01 -3.08
CA LEU A 17 -6.02 -1.03 -3.62
C LEU A 17 -5.06 -1.78 -2.70
N CYS A 18 -5.15 -1.55 -1.38
CA CYS A 18 -4.36 -2.24 -0.37
C CYS A 18 -4.65 -3.75 -0.40
N ALA A 19 -5.92 -4.16 -0.33
CA ALA A 19 -6.32 -5.56 -0.31
C ALA A 19 -5.91 -6.30 -1.60
N VAL A 20 -6.05 -5.66 -2.77
CA VAL A 20 -5.62 -6.26 -4.05
C VAL A 20 -4.10 -6.35 -4.13
N ALA A 21 -3.36 -5.37 -3.60
CA ALA A 21 -1.91 -5.45 -3.53
C ALA A 21 -1.43 -6.56 -2.60
N GLU A 22 -2.06 -6.72 -1.43
CA GLU A 22 -1.79 -7.83 -0.51
C GLU A 22 -2.08 -9.18 -1.16
N PHE A 23 -3.22 -9.34 -1.83
CA PHE A 23 -3.54 -10.55 -2.58
C PHE A 23 -2.46 -10.88 -3.62
N VAL A 24 -1.96 -9.87 -4.35
CA VAL A 24 -0.90 -10.08 -5.35
C VAL A 24 0.41 -10.52 -4.71
N VAL A 25 0.83 -9.84 -3.64
CA VAL A 25 2.16 -10.03 -3.04
C VAL A 25 2.21 -11.26 -2.13
N CYS A 26 1.21 -11.43 -1.27
CA CYS A 26 1.18 -12.49 -0.26
C CYS A 26 0.84 -13.86 -0.84
N ASP A 27 0.00 -13.91 -1.88
CA ASP A 27 -0.39 -15.17 -2.53
C ASP A 27 0.41 -15.46 -3.81
N ASP A 28 1.55 -14.78 -4.03
CA ASP A 28 2.45 -14.91 -5.18
C ASP A 28 1.73 -14.91 -6.54
N GLN A 29 0.72 -14.03 -6.67
CA GLN A 29 -0.05 -13.93 -7.89
C GLN A 29 0.68 -13.06 -8.92
N SER A 30 0.56 -13.43 -10.20
CA SER A 30 1.03 -12.56 -11.28
C SER A 30 0.27 -11.23 -11.27
N LEU A 31 0.99 -10.10 -11.38
CA LEU A 31 0.39 -8.77 -11.59
C LEU A 31 -0.59 -8.72 -12.77
N ALA A 32 -0.45 -9.63 -13.75
CA ALA A 32 -1.39 -9.79 -14.87
C ALA A 32 -2.82 -10.12 -14.43
N VAL A 33 -3.00 -10.75 -13.26
CA VAL A 33 -4.31 -11.11 -12.73
C VAL A 33 -5.22 -9.89 -12.55
N VAL A 34 -4.65 -8.75 -12.14
CA VAL A 34 -5.39 -7.51 -11.85
C VAL A 34 -6.09 -6.98 -13.11
N ASN A 35 -5.49 -7.17 -14.28
CA ASN A 35 -6.07 -6.73 -15.56
C ASN A 35 -6.98 -7.77 -16.21
N LYS A 36 -7.07 -9.00 -15.68
CA LYS A 36 -7.98 -10.01 -16.24
C LYS A 36 -9.43 -9.59 -16.04
N ALA A 37 -10.21 -9.65 -17.12
CA ALA A 37 -11.64 -9.30 -17.08
C ALA A 37 -12.41 -10.12 -16.04
N SER A 38 -12.11 -11.42 -15.92
CA SER A 38 -12.74 -12.28 -14.92
C SER A 38 -12.50 -11.79 -13.49
N PHE A 39 -11.26 -11.45 -13.14
CA PHE A 39 -10.91 -10.93 -11.82
C PHE A 39 -11.64 -9.60 -11.54
N ARG A 40 -11.63 -8.67 -12.49
CA ARG A 40 -12.33 -7.39 -12.37
C ARG A 40 -13.85 -7.57 -12.26
N ASN A 41 -14.43 -8.52 -13.00
CA ASN A 41 -15.83 -8.88 -12.88
C ASN A 41 -16.16 -9.45 -11.51
N CYS A 42 -15.27 -10.25 -10.90
CA CYS A 42 -15.42 -10.71 -9.52
C CYS A 42 -15.43 -9.54 -8.54
N LEU A 43 -14.52 -8.56 -8.69
CA LEU A 43 -14.51 -7.36 -7.86
C LEU A 43 -15.83 -6.57 -7.97
N VAL A 44 -16.35 -6.41 -9.19
CA VAL A 44 -17.65 -5.75 -9.43
C VAL A 44 -18.82 -6.58 -8.88
N ALA A 45 -18.79 -7.90 -9.00
CA ALA A 45 -19.83 -8.77 -8.47
C ALA A 45 -19.88 -8.74 -6.94
N MET A 46 -18.71 -8.69 -6.29
CA MET A 46 -18.59 -8.50 -4.84
C MET A 46 -19.03 -7.10 -4.40
N ARG A 47 -18.93 -6.09 -5.29
CA ARG A 47 -19.35 -4.72 -5.02
C ARG A 47 -20.06 -4.11 -6.24
N PRO A 48 -21.38 -4.35 -6.39
CA PRO A 48 -22.13 -3.88 -7.57
C PRO A 48 -22.15 -2.36 -7.74
N ALA A 49 -21.96 -1.61 -6.65
CA ALA A 49 -21.88 -0.15 -6.65
C ALA A 49 -20.48 0.39 -6.99
N ALA A 50 -19.47 -0.47 -7.18
CA ALA A 50 -18.12 -0.03 -7.56
C ALA A 50 -18.16 0.56 -8.98
N THR A 51 -17.63 1.76 -9.11
CA THR A 51 -17.42 2.37 -10.41
C THR A 51 -16.09 1.92 -11.01
N LYS A 52 -15.89 2.14 -12.32
CA LYS A 52 -14.62 1.80 -12.99
C LYS A 52 -13.40 2.46 -12.35
N VAL A 53 -13.57 3.61 -11.68
CA VAL A 53 -12.46 4.33 -11.03
C VAL A 53 -12.08 3.75 -9.67
N ASP A 54 -12.96 2.93 -9.07
CA ASP A 54 -12.74 2.25 -7.79
C ASP A 54 -12.02 0.91 -7.98
N ILE A 55 -12.06 0.36 -9.19
CA ILE A 55 -11.38 -0.90 -9.54
C ILE A 55 -9.91 -0.58 -9.83
N PRO A 56 -8.95 -1.14 -9.08
CA PRO A 56 -7.54 -0.88 -9.32
C PRO A 56 -7.11 -1.48 -10.66
N SER A 57 -6.31 -0.72 -11.40
CA SER A 57 -5.58 -1.24 -12.56
C SER A 57 -4.26 -1.87 -12.12
N MET A 58 -3.65 -2.71 -12.96
CA MET A 58 -2.30 -3.21 -12.74
C MET A 58 -1.30 -2.09 -12.45
N HIS A 59 -1.42 -0.94 -13.14
CA HIS A 59 -0.55 0.20 -12.92
C HIS A 59 -0.72 0.78 -11.49
N ASN A 60 -1.95 0.91 -11.01
CA ASN A 60 -2.20 1.37 -9.64
C ASN A 60 -1.60 0.41 -8.62
N VAL A 61 -1.79 -0.89 -8.79
CA VAL A 61 -1.24 -1.92 -7.88
C VAL A 61 0.28 -1.92 -7.91
N THR A 62 0.89 -1.86 -9.09
CA THR A 62 2.36 -1.84 -9.25
C THR A 62 2.96 -0.62 -8.56
N ASN A 63 2.41 0.57 -8.81
CA ASN A 63 2.88 1.80 -8.17
C ASN A 63 2.70 1.75 -6.65
N TYR A 64 1.58 1.21 -6.18
CA TYR A 64 1.32 1.06 -4.76
C TYR A 64 2.37 0.16 -4.09
N ILE A 65 2.63 -1.03 -4.65
CA ILE A 65 3.64 -1.96 -4.15
C ILE A 65 5.02 -1.29 -4.14
N HIS A 66 5.41 -0.67 -5.26
CA HIS A 66 6.70 0.01 -5.38
C HIS A 66 6.85 1.12 -4.33
N ASN A 67 5.86 2.00 -4.19
CA ASN A 67 5.90 3.10 -3.24
C ASN A 67 5.92 2.60 -1.79
N SER A 68 5.16 1.56 -1.46
CA SER A 68 5.16 0.93 -0.14
C SER A 68 6.53 0.33 0.19
N PHE A 69 7.16 -0.33 -0.79
CA PHE A 69 8.52 -0.86 -0.64
C PHE A 69 9.56 0.25 -0.45
N VAL A 70 9.53 1.30 -1.26
CA VAL A 70 10.43 2.46 -1.13
C VAL A 70 10.30 3.11 0.25
N LYS A 71 9.07 3.33 0.73
CA LYS A 71 8.81 3.86 2.08
C LYS A 71 9.36 2.94 3.17
N PHE A 72 9.14 1.63 3.04
CA PHE A 72 9.67 0.65 3.99
C PHE A 72 11.21 0.70 4.03
N PHE A 73 11.88 0.69 2.88
CA PHE A 73 13.34 0.75 2.81
C PHE A 73 13.91 2.05 3.35
N ALA A 74 13.27 3.18 3.06
CA ALA A 74 13.66 4.47 3.61
C ALA A 74 13.58 4.47 5.14
N LYS A 75 12.47 3.98 5.70
CA LYS A 75 12.31 3.84 7.16
C LYS A 75 13.33 2.89 7.75
N PHE A 76 13.54 1.73 7.13
CA PHE A 76 14.50 0.72 7.57
C PHE A 76 15.93 1.28 7.64
N LYS A 77 16.34 2.08 6.63
CA LYS A 77 17.63 2.77 6.63
C LYS A 77 17.76 3.73 7.81
N LEU A 78 16.74 4.52 8.09
CA LEU A 78 16.73 5.44 9.25
C LEU A 78 16.84 4.66 10.56
N ASP A 79 16.06 3.59 10.72
CA ASP A 79 16.07 2.75 11.92
C ASP A 79 17.46 2.10 12.15
N MET A 80 18.14 1.69 11.08
CA MET A 80 19.52 1.19 11.15
C MET A 80 20.52 2.28 11.54
N GLN A 81 20.43 3.47 10.95
CA GLN A 81 21.33 4.59 11.25
C GLN A 81 21.20 5.07 12.70
N VAL A 82 19.97 5.21 13.21
CA VAL A 82 19.72 5.56 14.62
C VAL A 82 20.34 4.53 15.56
N ARG A 83 20.19 3.23 15.25
CA ARG A 83 20.76 2.15 16.08
C ARG A 83 22.29 2.13 16.07
N ILE A 84 22.93 2.42 14.94
CA ILE A 84 24.40 2.51 14.87
C ILE A 84 24.90 3.67 15.73
N VAL A 85 24.23 4.83 15.70
CA VAL A 85 24.59 5.99 16.53
C VAL A 85 24.36 5.74 18.02
N CYS A 86 23.35 4.94 18.41
CA CYS A 86 23.10 4.62 19.81
C CYS A 86 24.01 3.53 20.42
N ILE A 87 24.68 2.70 19.61
CA ILE A 87 25.60 1.65 20.12
C ILE A 87 26.97 2.25 20.50
N CYS A 88 27.36 3.38 19.89
CA CYS A 88 28.48 4.16 20.36
C CYS A 88 27.95 5.22 21.33
N GLY A 89 27.99 4.94 22.64
CA GLY A 89 27.52 5.84 23.70
C GLY A 89 28.31 7.16 23.85
N GLN A 90 28.78 7.76 22.76
CA GLN A 90 29.46 9.06 22.69
C GLN A 90 29.59 9.50 21.22
N CYS A 91 28.61 10.22 20.68
CA CYS A 91 28.80 11.11 19.53
C CYS A 91 27.81 12.27 19.62
N HIS A 92 28.29 13.36 20.20
CA HIS A 92 27.68 14.68 20.11
C HIS A 92 27.69 15.11 18.65
N THR A 93 26.54 15.19 17.98
CA THR A 93 26.41 15.98 16.75
C THR A 93 25.18 16.86 16.86
N THR A 94 25.44 18.11 17.20
CA THR A 94 24.69 19.28 16.75
C THR A 94 24.39 19.14 15.26
N LEU A 95 23.17 18.73 14.92
CA LEU A 95 22.55 19.00 13.63
C LEU A 95 21.73 20.29 13.78
N ALA A 96 22.44 21.41 13.88
CA ALA A 96 21.92 22.67 13.40
C ALA A 96 22.31 22.77 11.92
N GLU A 97 21.40 23.34 11.13
CA GLU A 97 21.58 23.72 9.71
C GLU A 97 21.40 22.59 8.68
N ALA A 98 20.16 22.14 8.56
CA ALA A 98 19.61 21.89 7.23
C ALA A 98 19.39 23.26 6.56
N ASP A 99 20.40 23.73 5.83
CA ASP A 99 20.26 24.87 4.95
C ASP A 99 19.30 24.50 3.82
N TYR A 100 18.08 25.01 3.97
CA TYR A 100 17.05 25.06 2.97
C TYR A 100 17.39 26.24 2.05
N HIS A 101 18.01 26.02 0.91
CA HIS A 101 18.04 27.03 -0.15
C HIS A 101 17.95 26.44 -1.55
N ILE A 102 17.02 27.07 -2.27
CA ILE A 102 16.58 26.93 -3.66
C ILE A 102 17.74 27.09 -4.64
#